data_AF-A0A1I7SHZ9-F1
#
_entry.id   AF-A0A1I7SHZ9-F1
#
_cell.length_a   1.000
_cell.length_b   1.000
_cell.length_c   1.000
_cell.angle_alpha   90.00
_cell.angle_beta   90.00
_cell.angle_gamma   90.00
#
_symmetry.space_group_name_H-M   'P 1'
#
loop_
_entity.id
_entity.type
_entity.pdbx_description
1 polymer ?
#
loop_
_entity_poly.entity_id
_entity_poly.type
_entity_poly.pdbx_seq_one_letter_code
_entity_poly.pdbx_strand_id
1 'polypeptide(L)'
;MILLCIYESNLAERSMVAFCAEPAAMAIDESQNVIVFDRATNLVGVYCRLHFQRMRDLLAIGRANCQLSAQNGFLALLNKSVKELRICKY
;
A
#
# COMPACT_ATOMS: atom_id res chain seq x y z
N MET A 1 2.21 18.66 -2.81
CA MET A 1 2.80 17.32 -2.73
C MET A 1 2.41 16.73 -1.38
N ILE A 2 1.71 15.59 -1.35
CA ILE A 2 1.28 14.95 -0.09
C ILE A 2 2.22 13.78 0.16
N LEU A 3 3.10 13.92 1.15
CA LEU A 3 4.04 12.87 1.51
C LEU A 3 3.44 12.03 2.64
N LEU A 4 3.38 10.71 2.48
CA LEU A 4 3.11 9.79 3.57
C LEU A 4 4.44 9.15 3.98
N CYS A 5 4.85 9.37 5.22
CA CYS A 5 5.98 8.68 5.84
C CYS A 5 5.47 7.62 6.80
N ILE A 6 6.01 6.40 6.70
CA ILE A 6 5.69 5.30 7.60
C ILE A 6 6.89 5.12 8.52
N TYR A 7 6.63 5.23 9.81
CA TYR A 7 7.64 5.08 10.86
C TYR A 7 7.41 3.79 11.62
N GLU A 8 8.49 3.10 11.94
CA GLU A 8 8.46 2.08 12.98
C GLU A 8 8.62 2.79 14.32
N SER A 9 7.63 2.61 15.19
CA SER A 9 7.64 3.13 16.55
C SER A 9 7.96 1.99 17.50
N ASN A 10 9.24 1.67 17.67
CA ASN A 10 9.69 0.95 18.85
C ASN A 10 9.99 1.97 19.95
N LEU A 11 9.78 1.61 21.22
CA LEU A 11 9.96 2.51 22.38
C LEU A 11 11.36 3.13 22.48
N ALA A 12 12.36 2.59 21.76
CA ALA A 12 13.75 3.02 21.81
C ALA A 12 14.18 3.96 20.67
N GLU A 13 13.65 3.79 19.44
CA GLU A 13 14.05 4.61 18.28
C GLU A 13 12.90 4.72 17.26
N ARG A 14 12.77 5.90 16.63
CA ARG A 14 11.89 6.11 15.47
C ARG A 14 12.74 6.04 14.20
N SER A 15 12.55 5.00 13.41
CA SER A 15 13.17 4.89 12.08
C SER A 15 12.10 5.02 10.99
N MET A 16 12.42 5.78 9.94
CA MET A 16 11.56 5.86 8.75
C MET A 16 11.77 4.59 7.93
N VAL A 17 10.71 3.79 7.79
CA VAL A 17 10.77 2.52 7.06
C VAL A 17 10.43 2.71 5.59
N ALA A 18 9.60 3.71 5.28
CA ALA A 18 9.18 3.98 3.92
C ALA A 18 8.64 5.39 3.69
N PHE A 19 8.63 5.78 2.42
CA PHE A 19 7.98 6.99 1.91
C PHE A 19 7.04 6.64 0.76
N CYS A 20 5.92 7.34 0.67
CA CYS A 20 5.01 7.34 -0.47
C CYS A 20 4.77 8.80 -0.90
N ALA A 21 5.07 9.09 -2.16
CA ALA A 21 5.10 10.46 -2.68
C ALA A 21 3.71 10.98 -3.08
N GLU A 22 2.83 10.09 -3.56
CA GLU A 22 1.45 10.44 -3.91
C GLU A 22 0.48 9.30 -3.50
N PRO A 23 0.12 9.19 -2.21
CA PRO A 23 -0.76 8.14 -1.73
C PRO A 23 -2.15 8.26 -2.35
N ALA A 24 -2.61 7.20 -3.01
CA ALA A 24 -3.89 7.15 -3.69
C ALA A 24 -5.00 6.53 -2.85
N ALA A 25 -4.63 5.46 -2.14
CA ALA A 25 -5.49 4.60 -1.35
C ALA A 25 -4.61 3.88 -0.32
N MET A 26 -5.21 3.57 0.82
CA MET A 26 -4.53 2.90 1.93
C MET A 26 -5.49 1.91 2.58
N ALA A 27 -4.96 0.77 3.01
CA ALA A 27 -5.66 -0.22 3.81
C ALA A 27 -4.73 -0.74 4.90
N ILE A 28 -5.31 -1.29 5.95
CA ILE A 28 -4.57 -1.98 7.01
C ILE A 28 -5.21 -3.35 7.13
N ASP A 29 -4.39 -4.40 7.13
CA ASP A 29 -4.89 -5.76 7.31
C ASP A 29 -4.94 -6.18 8.78
N GLU A 30 -5.46 -7.39 9.03
CA GLU A 30 -5.62 -7.95 10.38
C GLU A 30 -4.27 -8.19 11.09
N SER A 31 -3.19 -8.33 10.33
CA SER A 31 -1.81 -8.47 10.82
C SER A 31 -1.14 -7.11 11.09
N GLN A 32 -1.87 -6.01 10.96
CA GLN A 32 -1.38 -4.63 11.07
C GLN A 32 -0.35 -4.25 10.00
N ASN A 33 -0.34 -4.94 8.86
CA ASN A 33 0.39 -4.47 7.70
C ASN A 33 -0.34 -3.25 7.15
N VAL A 34 0.41 -2.20 6.84
CA VAL A 34 -0.11 -1.03 6.12
C VAL A 34 0.12 -1.29 4.64
N ILE A 35 -0.89 -1.08 3.80
CA ILE A 35 -0.78 -1.25 2.36
C ILE A 35 -1.14 0.08 1.72
N VAL A 36 -0.28 0.58 0.83
CA VAL A 36 -0.46 1.88 0.17
C VAL A 36 -0.29 1.72 -1.33
N PHE A 37 -1.26 2.24 -2.09
CA PHE A 37 -1.10 2.45 -3.53
C PHE A 37 -0.52 3.85 -3.77
N ASP A 38 0.66 3.92 -4.39
CA ASP A 38 1.36 5.16 -4.72
C ASP A 38 1.13 5.55 -6.18
N ARG A 39 0.50 6.71 -6.43
CA ARG A 39 0.24 7.21 -7.81
C ARG A 39 1.51 7.62 -8.54
N ALA A 40 2.53 8.06 -7.80
CA ALA A 40 3.77 8.52 -8.41
C ALA A 40 4.48 7.37 -9.13
N THR A 41 4.46 6.18 -8.52
CA THR A 41 5.08 4.96 -9.05
C THR A 41 4.10 4.01 -9.72
N ASN A 42 2.79 4.19 -9.52
CA ASN A 42 1.72 3.24 -9.88
C ASN A 42 1.95 1.83 -9.30
N LEU A 43 2.52 1.75 -8.10
CA LEU A 43 2.82 0.50 -7.41
C LEU A 43 2.06 0.41 -6.08
N VAL A 44 1.81 -0.81 -5.62
CA VAL A 44 1.29 -1.08 -4.28
C VAL A 44 2.42 -1.57 -3.39
N GLY A 45 2.69 -0.85 -2.30
CA GLY A 45 3.63 -1.26 -1.27
C GLY A 45 2.89 -1.90 -0.09
N VAL A 46 3.39 -3.03 0.41
CA VAL A 46 2.99 -3.62 1.69
C VAL A 46 4.08 -3.30 2.71
N TYR A 47 3.68 -2.70 3.82
CA TYR A 47 4.54 -2.25 4.90
C TYR A 47 4.19 -3.06 6.14
N CYS A 48 5.00 -4.07 6.45
CA CYS A 48 4.84 -4.92 7.63
C CYS A 48 5.66 -4.38 8.80
N ARG A 49 5.21 -4.66 10.04
CA ARG A 49 5.95 -4.35 11.28
C ARG A 49 7.34 -4.99 11.36
N LEU A 50 7.57 -6.10 10.66
CA LEU A 50 8.82 -6.87 10.78
C LEU A 50 9.77 -6.68 9.58
N HIS A 51 9.24 -6.41 8.38
CA HIS A 51 10.04 -6.29 7.15
C HIS A 51 9.37 -5.38 6.13
N PHE A 52 10.18 -4.68 5.33
CA PHE A 52 9.71 -3.97 4.15
C PHE A 52 9.72 -4.91 2.94
N GLN A 53 8.54 -5.23 2.39
CA GLN A 53 8.44 -5.98 1.15
C GLN A 53 7.62 -5.21 0.11
N ARG A 54 8.30 -4.64 -0.88
CA ARG A 54 7.61 -4.08 -2.06
C ARG A 54 6.98 -5.23 -2.83
N MET A 55 5.66 -5.25 -2.88
CA MET A 55 4.90 -6.07 -3.80
C MET A 55 5.09 -5.50 -5.21
N ARG A 56 6.01 -6.08 -6.00
CA ARG A 56 6.31 -5.61 -7.36
C ARG A 56 5.18 -5.93 -8.36
N ASP A 57 4.28 -6.85 -8.03
CA ASP A 57 3.49 -7.57 -9.03
C ASP A 57 2.06 -7.05 -9.25
N LEU A 58 1.64 -5.97 -8.59
CA LEU A 58 0.42 -5.28 -9.00
C LEU A 58 0.76 -4.30 -10.14
N LEU A 59 0.94 -4.88 -11.34
CA LEU A 59 1.11 -4.23 -12.64
C LEU A 59 0.41 -2.87 -12.71
N ALA A 60 1.14 -1.85 -13.17
CA ALA A 60 0.72 -0.45 -13.35
C ALA A 60 -0.80 -0.25 -13.43
N ILE A 61 -1.41 0.11 -12.29
CA ILE A 61 -2.82 0.47 -12.27
C ILE A 61 -2.88 1.93 -12.71
N GLY A 62 -3.44 2.14 -13.90
CA GLY A 62 -3.57 3.47 -14.49
C GLY A 62 -4.18 4.46 -13.48
N ARG A 63 -3.59 5.66 -13.43
CA ARG A 63 -3.91 6.81 -12.57
C ARG A 63 -5.41 7.04 -12.36
N ALA A 64 -6.09 6.32 -11.46
CA ALA A 64 -7.52 6.53 -11.36
C ALA A 64 -8.14 5.92 -10.10
N ASN A 65 -8.63 6.80 -9.22
CA ASN A 65 -9.67 6.55 -8.21
C ASN A 65 -9.73 5.11 -7.67
N CYS A 66 -8.76 4.76 -6.84
CA CYS A 66 -8.61 3.41 -6.33
C CYS A 66 -9.26 3.26 -4.95
N GLN A 67 -9.85 2.10 -4.69
CA GLN A 67 -10.22 1.64 -3.35
C GLN A 67 -9.42 0.38 -3.04
N LEU A 68 -8.81 0.37 -1.86
CA LEU A 68 -7.98 -0.72 -1.39
C LEU A 68 -8.67 -1.38 -0.19
N SER A 69 -8.66 -2.71 -0.14
CA SER A 69 -9.09 -3.50 1.01
C SER A 69 -8.12 -4.65 1.19
N ALA A 70 -7.77 -4.96 2.43
CA ALA A 70 -6.80 -6.00 2.73
C ALA A 70 -7.32 -6.87 3.87
N GLN A 71 -7.39 -8.18 3.64
CA GLN A 71 -7.93 -9.14 4.61
C GLN A 71 -7.34 -10.53 4.39
N ASN A 72 -6.97 -11.23 5.47
CA ASN A 72 -6.46 -12.60 5.41
C ASN A 72 -5.27 -12.83 4.44
N GLY A 73 -4.35 -11.86 4.34
CA GLY A 73 -3.22 -11.91 3.38
C GLY A 73 -3.65 -11.75 1.91
N PHE A 74 -4.90 -11.36 1.66
CA PHE A 74 -5.39 -10.97 0.35
C PHE A 74 -5.57 -9.47 0.27
N LEU A 75 -5.18 -8.93 -0.87
CA LEU A 75 -5.38 -7.54 -1.24
C LEU A 75 -6.39 -7.47 -2.37
N ALA A 76 -7.42 -6.67 -2.19
CA ALA A 76 -8.35 -6.28 -3.23
C ALA A 76 -8.11 -4.81 -3.60
N LEU A 77 -7.91 -4.55 -4.89
CA LEU A 77 -7.73 -3.23 -5.45
C LEU A 77 -8.74 -3.00 -6.56
N LEU A 78 -9.70 -2.11 -6.29
CA LEU A 78 -10.71 -1.67 -7.24
C LEU A 78 -10.27 -0.34 -7.87
N ASN A 79 -9.99 -0.36 -9.17
CA ASN A 79 -9.89 0.87 -9.96
C ASN A 79 -11.31 1.29 -10.40
N LYS A 80 -11.85 2.34 -9.76
CA LYS A 80 -13.23 2.78 -10.01
C LYS A 80 -13.42 3.40 -11.39
N SER A 81 -12.35 3.83 -12.05
CA SER A 81 -12.46 4.52 -13.34
C SER A 81 -12.59 3.53 -14.49
N VAL A 82 -11.84 2.43 -14.44
CA VAL A 82 -11.95 1.34 -15.42
C VAL A 82 -12.86 0.19 -14.95
N LYS A 83 -13.40 0.27 -13.73
CA LYS A 83 -14.22 -0.78 -13.09
C LYS A 83 -13.50 -2.13 -13.02
N GLU A 84 -12.18 -2.10 -12.85
CA GLU A 84 -11.34 -3.29 -12.76
C GLU A 84 -11.08 -3.63 -11.29
N LEU A 85 -11.35 -4.88 -10.91
CA LEU A 85 -11.01 -5.43 -9.60
C LEU A 85 -9.85 -6.40 -9.75
N ARG A 86 -8.75 -6.13 -9.05
CA ARG A 86 -7.61 -7.04 -8.93
C ARG A 86 -7.54 -7.58 -7.52
N ILE A 87 -7.35 -8.89 -7.42
CA ILE A 87 -7.14 -9.59 -6.15
C ILE A 87 -5.79 -10.28 -6.20
N CYS A 88 -4.96 -10.07 -5.19
CA CYS A 88 -3.64 -10.66 -5.09
C CYS A 88 -3.40 -11.17 -3.68
N LYS A 89 -2.68 -12.30 -3.54
CA LYS A 89 -2.20 -12.80 -2.26
C LYS A 89 -0.83 -12.20 -1.98
N TYR A 90 -0.57 -11.79 -0.75
CA TYR A 90 0.70 -11.21 -0.31
C TYR A 90 1.16 -11.73 1.04
#